data_AF-A0A8C2PF98-F1
#
_entry.id   AF-A0A8C2PF98-F1
#
_cell.length_a   1.000
_cell.length_b   1.000
_cell.length_c   1.000
_cell.angle_alpha   90.00
_cell.angle_beta   90.00
_cell.angle_gamma   90.00
#
_symmetry.space_group_name_H-M   'P 1'
#
loop_
_entity.id
_entity.type
_entity.pdbx_description
1 polymer ?
#
loop_
_entity_poly.entity_id
_entity_poly.type
_entity_poly.pdbx_seq_one_letter_code
_entity_poly.pdbx_strand_id
1 'polypeptide(L)'
;MTRTVDPQGKTILKGGVLLVELGWIFGACFLFKKRNTSQDFRQAMSKKFPFILKDSYKCTEHVNVQNQRARSRKVAEQQELGI
;
A
#
# COMPACT_ATOMS: atom_id res chain seq x y z
N MET A 1 11.01 43.39 -28.21
CA MET A 1 9.71 42.87 -27.73
C MET A 1 9.96 41.73 -26.75
N THR A 2 10.12 42.07 -25.47
CA THR A 2 10.32 41.09 -24.39
C THR A 2 8.96 40.56 -23.99
N ARG A 3 8.68 39.29 -24.31
CA ARG A 3 7.44 38.61 -23.92
C ARG A 3 7.49 38.35 -22.42
N THR A 4 6.89 39.23 -21.64
CA THR A 4 6.62 39.03 -20.22
C THR A 4 5.60 37.90 -20.09
N VAL A 5 6.09 36.68 -19.85
CA VAL A 5 5.22 35.56 -19.46
C VAL A 5 4.71 35.83 -18.05
N ASP A 6 3.41 36.05 -17.95
CA ASP A 6 2.69 36.35 -16.72
C ASP A 6 3.08 35.36 -15.60
N PRO A 7 3.40 35.83 -14.39
CA PRO A 7 3.83 34.97 -13.28
C PRO A 7 2.77 33.93 -12.88
N GLN A 8 1.49 34.14 -13.21
CA GLN A 8 0.41 33.20 -12.88
C GLN A 8 0.45 31.92 -13.72
N GLY A 9 1.02 31.94 -14.94
CA GLY A 9 1.13 30.73 -15.77
C GLY A 9 2.12 29.69 -15.22
N LYS A 10 3.08 30.13 -14.40
CA LYS A 10 4.19 29.32 -13.89
C LYS A 10 3.76 28.42 -12.72
N THR A 11 2.74 28.83 -11.97
CA THR A 11 2.22 28.11 -10.80
C THR A 11 1.25 26.99 -11.21
N ILE A 12 0.43 27.21 -12.23
CA ILE A 12 -0.51 26.20 -12.77
C ILE A 12 0.24 25.06 -13.45
N LEU A 13 1.33 25.37 -14.18
CA LEU A 13 2.17 24.37 -14.85
C LEU A 13 2.93 23.50 -13.84
N LYS A 14 3.43 24.07 -12.74
CA LYS A 14 4.12 23.29 -11.69
C LYS A 14 3.17 22.46 -10.84
N GLY A 15 2.02 23.00 -10.45
CA GLY A 15 1.03 22.28 -9.65
C GLY A 15 0.32 21.18 -10.45
N GLY A 16 -0.03 21.46 -11.71
CA GLY A 16 -0.67 20.50 -12.60
C GLY A 16 0.22 19.30 -12.95
N VAL A 17 1.51 19.55 -13.22
CA VAL A 17 2.49 18.47 -13.44
C VAL A 17 2.60 17.56 -12.21
N LEU A 18 2.66 18.13 -11.00
CA LEU A 18 2.75 17.34 -9.77
C LEU A 18 1.51 16.47 -9.56
N LEU A 19 0.31 17.00 -9.81
CA LEU A 19 -0.94 16.25 -9.72
C LEU A 19 -1.02 15.13 -10.77
N VAL A 20 -0.49 15.36 -11.97
CA VAL A 20 -0.44 14.34 -13.03
C VAL A 20 0.56 13.23 -12.69
N GLU A 21 1.75 13.58 -12.19
CA GLU A 21 2.74 12.58 -11.74
C GLU A 21 2.22 11.77 -10.55
N LEU A 22 1.63 12.44 -9.55
CA LEU A 22 1.00 11.77 -8.40
C LEU A 22 -0.19 10.92 -8.85
N GLY A 23 -1.02 11.42 -9.77
CA GLY A 23 -2.14 10.69 -10.34
C GLY A 23 -1.69 9.44 -11.11
N TRP A 24 -0.58 9.51 -11.84
CA TRP A 24 0.00 8.37 -12.54
C TRP A 24 0.54 7.31 -11.58
N ILE A 25 1.31 7.72 -10.57
CA ILE A 25 1.83 6.83 -9.53
C ILE A 25 0.67 6.18 -8.75
N PHE A 26 -0.35 6.96 -8.40
CA PHE A 26 -1.53 6.49 -7.68
C PHE A 26 -2.36 5.51 -8.53
N GLY A 27 -2.55 5.80 -9.81
CA GLY A 27 -3.21 4.92 -10.77
C GLY A 27 -2.47 3.60 -10.95
N ALA A 28 -1.15 3.63 -11.12
CA ALA A 28 -0.32 2.44 -11.20
C ALA A 28 -0.36 1.63 -9.89
N CYS A 29 -0.27 2.30 -8.73
CA CYS A 29 -0.34 1.66 -7.42
C CYS A 29 -1.72 1.04 -7.15
N PHE A 30 -2.80 1.69 -7.58
CA PHE A 30 -4.16 1.18 -7.44
C PHE A 30 -4.39 -0.05 -8.34
N LEU A 31 -3.93 0.01 -9.59
CA LEU A 31 -3.98 -1.14 -10.50
C LEU A 31 -3.15 -2.31 -9.95
N PHE A 32 -1.97 -2.03 -9.41
CA PHE A 32 -1.13 -3.03 -8.76
C PHE A 32 -1.81 -3.64 -7.54
N LYS A 33 -2.42 -2.81 -6.68
CA LYS A 33 -3.17 -3.25 -5.50
C LYS A 33 -4.42 -4.07 -5.87
N LYS A 34 -5.13 -3.70 -6.93
CA LYS A 34 -6.27 -4.46 -7.48
C LYS A 34 -5.83 -5.82 -8.01
N ARG A 35 -4.63 -5.92 -8.58
CA ARG A 35 -4.02 -7.19 -9.01
C ARG A 35 -3.41 -7.98 -7.85
N ASN A 36 -3.05 -7.35 -6.72
CA ASN A 36 -2.45 -7.97 -5.54
C ASN A 36 -3.39 -8.96 -4.80
N THR A 37 -4.70 -8.90 -5.07
CA THR A 37 -5.70 -9.87 -4.58
C THR A 37 -5.74 -11.15 -5.41
N SER A 38 -5.23 -11.14 -6.65
CA SER A 38 -5.18 -12.34 -7.49
C SER A 38 -4.02 -13.24 -7.07
N GLN A 39 -4.32 -14.49 -6.74
CA GLN A 39 -3.34 -15.49 -6.32
C GLN A 39 -2.24 -15.72 -7.36
N ASP A 40 -2.58 -15.72 -8.65
CA ASP A 40 -1.63 -15.80 -9.77
C ASP A 40 -0.62 -14.65 -9.79
N PHE A 41 -1.04 -13.45 -9.39
CA PHE A 41 -0.16 -12.30 -9.35
C PHE A 41 0.86 -12.39 -8.22
N ARG A 42 0.44 -12.86 -7.04
CA ARG A 42 1.37 -13.18 -5.93
C ARG A 42 2.39 -14.22 -6.34
N GLN A 43 1.98 -15.25 -7.07
CA GLN A 43 2.88 -16.30 -7.54
C GLN A 43 3.87 -15.78 -8.59
N ALA A 44 3.42 -14.95 -9.54
CA ALA A 44 4.29 -14.31 -10.52
C ALA A 44 5.27 -13.31 -9.87
N MET A 45 4.81 -12.49 -8.93
CA MET A 45 5.66 -11.57 -8.16
C MET A 45 6.63 -12.32 -7.24
N SER A 46 6.21 -13.42 -6.62
CA SER A 46 7.09 -14.28 -5.81
C SER A 46 8.24 -14.85 -6.62
N LYS A 47 7.99 -15.13 -7.90
CA LYS A 47 9.00 -15.66 -8.81
C LYS A 47 9.95 -14.58 -9.32
N LYS A 48 9.46 -13.33 -9.48
CA LYS A 48 10.23 -12.22 -10.07
C LYS A 48 10.93 -11.34 -9.03
N PHE A 49 10.36 -11.20 -7.84
CA PHE A 49 10.88 -10.37 -6.75
C PHE A 49 10.69 -11.07 -5.38
N PRO A 50 11.51 -12.09 -5.09
CA PRO A 50 11.38 -12.89 -3.87
C PRO A 50 11.66 -12.08 -2.58
N PHE A 51 12.44 -11.00 -2.67
CA PHE A 51 12.88 -10.23 -1.51
C PHE A 51 11.75 -9.41 -0.87
N ILE A 52 11.01 -8.64 -1.68
CA ILE A 52 9.86 -7.81 -1.23
C ILE A 52 8.77 -8.69 -0.62
N LEU A 53 8.59 -9.89 -1.19
CA LEU A 53 7.63 -10.87 -0.69
C LEU A 53 8.07 -11.52 0.61
N LYS A 54 9.37 -11.80 0.79
CA LYS A 54 9.92 -12.35 2.04
C LYS A 54 9.71 -11.41 3.22
N ASP A 55 9.99 -10.12 3.04
CA ASP A 55 9.75 -9.12 4.09
C ASP A 55 8.24 -8.94 4.36
N SER A 56 7.40 -8.92 3.31
CA SER A 56 5.93 -8.87 3.49
C SER A 56 5.36 -10.11 4.17
N TYR A 57 5.89 -11.30 3.87
CA TYR A 57 5.46 -12.55 4.53
C TYR A 57 5.86 -12.55 5.99
N LYS A 58 7.10 -12.18 6.31
CA LYS A 58 7.59 -12.06 7.70
C LYS A 58 6.74 -11.10 8.51
N CYS A 59 6.37 -9.96 7.92
CA CYS A 59 5.47 -8.99 8.56
C CYS A 59 4.06 -9.56 8.76
N THR A 60 3.52 -10.24 7.75
CA THR A 60 2.20 -10.89 7.82
C THR A 60 2.17 -12.00 8.87
N GLU A 61 3.22 -12.81 8.98
CA GLU A 61 3.34 -13.85 10.00
C GLU A 61 3.42 -13.25 11.41
N HIS A 62 4.19 -12.18 11.60
CA HIS A 62 4.24 -11.47 12.87
C HIS A 62 2.87 -10.91 13.28
N VAL A 63 2.15 -10.29 12.34
CA VAL A 63 0.78 -9.77 12.59
C VAL A 63 -0.18 -10.91 12.89
N ASN A 64 -0.07 -12.04 12.19
CA ASN A 64 -0.90 -13.21 12.43
C ASN A 64 -0.67 -13.81 13.82
N VAL A 65 0.59 -13.99 14.24
CA VAL A 65 0.94 -14.49 15.58
C VAL A 65 0.45 -13.53 16.66
N GLN A 66 0.58 -12.21 16.45
CA GLN A 66 0.05 -11.23 17.40
C GLN A 66 -1.48 -11.26 17.48
N ASN A 67 -2.17 -11.40 16.35
CA ASN A 67 -3.63 -11.58 16.32
C ASN A 67 -4.06 -12.88 17.01
N GLN A 68 -3.35 -13.98 16.80
CA GLN A 68 -3.61 -15.27 17.47
C GLN A 68 -3.47 -15.11 18.99
N ARG A 69 -2.39 -14.48 19.47
CA ARG A 69 -2.17 -14.21 20.90
C ARG A 69 -3.21 -13.26 21.49
N ALA A 70 -3.61 -12.24 20.74
CA ALA A 70 -4.68 -11.33 21.15
C ALA A 70 -6.02 -12.07 21.25
N ARG A 71 -6.31 -12.97 20.30
CA ARG A 71 -7.51 -13.81 20.33
C ARG A 71 -7.49 -14.79 21.50
N SER A 72 -6.38 -15.46 21.77
CA SER A 72 -6.24 -16.35 22.92
C SER A 72 -6.39 -15.63 24.26
N ARG A 73 -5.86 -14.41 24.40
CA ARG A 73 -6.08 -13.58 25.59
C ARG A 73 -7.56 -13.21 25.78
N LYS A 74 -8.23 -12.79 24.70
CA LYS A 74 -9.67 -12.48 24.75
C LYS A 74 -10.51 -13.70 25.11
N VAL A 75 -10.17 -14.88 24.60
CA VAL A 75 -10.87 -16.12 24.95
C VAL A 75 -10.65 -16.49 26.42
N ALA A 76 -9.44 -16.31 26.95
CA ALA A 76 -9.15 -16.54 28.37
C ALA A 76 -9.90 -15.55 29.28
N GLU A 77 -9.94 -14.27 28.92
CA GLU A 77 -10.72 -13.27 29.67
C GLU A 77 -12.22 -13.54 29.64
N GLN A 78 -12.78 -13.96 28.50
CA GLN A 78 -14.20 -14.34 28.41
C GLN A 78 -14.53 -15.57 29.27
N GLN A 79 -13.59 -16.53 29.34
CA GLN A 79 -13.73 -17.73 30.15
C GLN A 79 -13.63 -17.43 31.66
N GLU A 80 -12.81 -16.46 32.08
CA GLU A 80 -12.78 -15.99 33.48
C GLU A 80 -13.98 -15.09 33.84
N LEU A 81 -14.53 -14.37 32.87
CA LEU A 81 -15.74 -13.54 33.04
C LEU A 81 -17.04 -14.36 33.00
N GLY A 82 -16.97 -15.68 32.76
CA GLY A 82 -18.12 -16.58 32.83
C GLY A 82 -19.19 -16.33 31.77
N ILE A 83 -18.80 -15.86 30.59
CA ILE A 83 -19.66 -15.71 29.41
C ILE A 83 -19.44 -16.88 28.44
#